data_AF-A0A442T0X9-F1
#
_entry.id   AF-A0A442T0X9-F1
#
_cell.length_a   1.000
_cell.length_b   1.000
_cell.length_c   1.000
_cell.angle_alpha   90.00
_cell.angle_beta   90.00
_cell.angle_gamma   90.00
#
_symmetry.space_group_name_H-M   'P 1'
#
loop_
_entity.id
_entity.type
_entity.pdbx_description
1 polymer ?
#
loop_
_entity_poly.entity_id
_entity_poly.type
_entity_poly.pdbx_seq_one_letter_code
_entity_poly.pdbx_strand_id
1 'polypeptide(L)'
;MAAFLWTVYDHHLLHPEENPDMDEDRLARLAERLEAHLDGLRVAGDVGREIADERFAEYAEAGELFVVRMLQPAAKLIAVTQLDIASVRKYLAAHLPR
;
A
#
# COMPACT_ATOMS: atom_id res chain seq x y z
N MET A 1 1.44 -7.90 -5.71
CA MET A 1 0.01 -7.49 -5.85
C MET A 1 -0.35 -6.35 -4.91
N ALA A 2 -0.07 -6.43 -3.59
CA ALA A 2 -0.36 -5.32 -2.67
C ALA A 2 0.27 -3.97 -3.10
N ALA A 3 1.54 -3.96 -3.53
CA ALA A 3 2.22 -2.75 -4.02
C ALA A 3 1.47 -2.09 -5.19
N PHE A 4 1.13 -2.88 -6.21
CA PHE A 4 0.33 -2.41 -7.36
C PHE A 4 -1.04 -1.85 -6.94
N LEU A 5 -1.74 -2.53 -6.03
CA LEU A 5 -3.05 -2.09 -5.54
C LEU A 5 -2.95 -0.76 -4.78
N TRP A 6 -1.88 -0.56 -3.99
CA TRP A 6 -1.58 0.73 -3.40
C TRP A 6 -1.36 1.81 -4.46
N THR A 7 -0.57 1.56 -5.50
CA THR A 7 -0.32 2.54 -6.57
C THR A 7 -1.62 2.97 -7.24
N VAL A 8 -2.53 2.03 -7.54
CA VAL A 8 -3.85 2.35 -8.12
C VAL A 8 -4.71 3.16 -7.14
N TYR A 9 -4.71 2.78 -5.86
CA TYR A 9 -5.46 3.47 -4.82
C TYR A 9 -4.96 4.91 -4.64
N ASP A 10 -3.65 5.09 -4.50
CA ASP A 10 -3.03 6.39 -4.30
C ASP A 10 -3.19 7.31 -5.52
N HIS A 11 -3.03 6.76 -6.72
CA HIS A 11 -3.22 7.48 -7.98
C HIS A 11 -4.65 7.98 -8.12
N HIS A 12 -5.65 7.14 -7.85
CA HIS A 12 -7.04 7.57 -7.90
C HIS A 12 -7.35 8.69 -6.89
N LEU A 13 -6.77 8.63 -5.68
CA LEU A 13 -6.93 9.70 -4.69
C LEU A 13 -6.27 11.03 -5.11
N LEU A 14 -5.25 11.00 -5.98
CA LEU A 14 -4.63 12.21 -6.54
C LEU A 14 -5.37 12.74 -7.76
N HIS A 15 -5.96 11.84 -8.55
CA HIS A 15 -6.55 12.12 -9.85
C HIS A 15 -7.96 11.50 -9.98
N PRO A 16 -8.92 11.90 -9.13
CA PRO A 16 -10.27 11.33 -9.18
C PRO A 16 -10.97 11.59 -10.53
N GLU A 17 -10.61 12.66 -11.23
CA GLU A 17 -11.15 13.04 -12.53
C GLU A 17 -10.77 12.10 -13.69
N GLU A 18 -9.67 11.35 -13.56
CA GLU A 18 -9.19 10.45 -14.62
C GLU A 18 -10.02 9.17 -14.73
N ASN A 19 -10.75 8.82 -13.67
CA ASN A 19 -11.61 7.65 -13.64
C ASN A 19 -12.93 7.95 -12.93
N PRO A 20 -13.87 8.66 -13.60
CA PRO A 20 -15.15 9.04 -13.01
C PRO A 20 -16.05 7.83 -12.68
N ASP A 21 -15.76 6.66 -13.28
CA ASP A 21 -16.47 5.42 -12.98
C ASP A 21 -16.01 4.78 -11.65
N MET A 22 -14.90 5.24 -11.05
CA MET A 22 -14.44 4.80 -9.74
C MET A 22 -15.22 5.53 -8.63
N ASP A 23 -16.43 5.07 -8.40
CA ASP A 23 -17.28 5.51 -7.28
C ASP A 23 -16.74 5.06 -5.90
N GLU A 24 -17.36 5.57 -4.83
CA GLU A 24 -17.00 5.26 -3.44
C GLU A 24 -17.04 3.76 -3.15
N ASP A 25 -18.01 3.03 -3.71
CA ASP A 25 -18.16 1.58 -3.52
C ASP A 25 -17.02 0.80 -4.20
N ARG A 26 -16.58 1.23 -5.39
CA ARG A 26 -15.43 0.63 -6.10
C ARG A 26 -14.13 0.94 -5.38
N LEU A 27 -13.97 2.16 -4.87
CA LEU A 27 -12.80 2.54 -4.08
C LEU A 27 -12.73 1.73 -2.77
N ALA A 28 -13.87 1.51 -2.10
CA ALA A 28 -13.96 0.65 -0.92
C ALA A 28 -13.55 -0.79 -1.25
N ARG A 29 -14.05 -1.38 -2.34
CA ARG A 29 -13.64 -2.72 -2.80
C ARG A 29 -12.16 -2.80 -3.15
N LEU A 30 -11.58 -1.73 -3.71
CA LEU A 30 -10.14 -1.67 -3.99
C LEU A 30 -9.34 -1.68 -2.68
N ALA A 31 -9.76 -0.90 -1.69
CA ALA A 31 -9.13 -0.86 -0.38
C ALA A 31 -9.25 -2.21 0.35
N GLU A 32 -10.42 -2.85 0.34
CA GLU A 32 -10.62 -4.21 0.90
C GLU A 32 -9.69 -5.23 0.24
N ARG A 33 -9.56 -5.17 -1.09
CA ARG A 33 -8.65 -6.06 -1.83
C ARG A 33 -7.19 -5.79 -1.47
N LEU A 34 -6.80 -4.52 -1.30
CA LEU A 34 -5.45 -4.17 -0.84
C LEU A 34 -5.20 -4.72 0.57
N GLU A 35 -6.13 -4.52 1.49
CA GLU A 35 -6.05 -5.04 2.87
C GLU A 35 -5.91 -6.57 2.89
N ALA A 36 -6.70 -7.29 2.10
CA ALA A 36 -6.62 -8.75 2.03
C ALA A 36 -5.24 -9.26 1.57
N HIS A 37 -4.57 -8.55 0.65
CA HIS A 37 -3.21 -8.91 0.24
C HIS A 37 -2.16 -8.57 1.30
N LEU A 38 -2.34 -7.46 2.03
CA LEU A 38 -1.50 -7.14 3.19
C LEU A 38 -1.66 -8.18 4.29
N ASP A 39 -2.90 -8.59 4.58
CA ASP A 39 -3.20 -9.63 5.56
C ASP A 39 -2.58 -10.97 5.20
N GLY A 40 -2.60 -11.36 3.92
CA GLY A 40 -1.89 -12.57 3.46
C GLY A 40 -0.39 -12.53 3.79
N LEU A 41 0.26 -11.38 3.60
CA LEU A 41 1.67 -11.20 3.96
C LEU A 41 1.87 -11.16 5.49
N ARG A 42 0.98 -10.53 6.25
CA ARG A 42 1.03 -10.52 7.73
C ARG A 42 0.88 -11.93 8.31
N VAL A 43 -0.02 -12.74 7.75
CA VAL A 43 -0.21 -14.15 8.13
C VAL A 43 1.03 -14.99 7.83
N ALA A 44 1.73 -14.70 6.72
CA ALA A 44 2.99 -15.35 6.38
C ALA A 44 4.17 -14.98 7.32
N GLY A 45 3.99 -14.03 8.24
CA GLY A 45 4.97 -13.73 9.29
C GLY A 45 6.31 -13.22 8.76
N ASP A 46 7.41 -13.84 9.18
CA ASP A 46 8.76 -13.50 8.72
C ASP A 46 8.91 -13.67 7.20
N VAL A 47 8.37 -14.76 6.63
CA VAL A 47 8.41 -15.01 5.19
C VAL A 47 7.71 -13.89 4.41
N GLY A 48 6.58 -13.40 4.94
CA GLY A 48 5.87 -12.28 4.32
C GLY A 48 6.68 -10.99 4.32
N ARG A 49 7.48 -10.74 5.37
CA ARG A 49 8.41 -9.61 5.44
C ARG A 49 9.56 -9.77 4.45
N GLU A 50 10.19 -10.94 4.42
CA GLU A 50 11.27 -11.23 3.47
C GLU A 50 10.82 -11.04 2.02
N ILE A 51 9.64 -11.53 1.64
CA ILE A 51 9.06 -11.32 0.31
C ILE A 51 8.90 -9.83 -0.01
N ALA A 52 8.43 -9.02 0.94
CA ALA A 52 8.24 -7.59 0.73
C ALA A 52 9.59 -6.86 0.60
N ASP A 53 10.56 -7.20 1.44
CA ASP A 53 11.90 -6.62 1.42
C ASP A 53 12.65 -6.97 0.13
N GLU A 54 12.54 -8.22 -0.35
CA GLU A 54 13.08 -8.64 -1.64
C GLU A 54 12.45 -7.87 -2.81
N ARG A 55 11.13 -7.66 -2.78
CA ARG A 55 10.46 -6.88 -3.83
C ARG A 55 10.87 -5.42 -3.81
N PHE A 56 11.06 -4.83 -2.64
CA PHE A 56 11.57 -3.46 -2.54
C PHE A 56 13.04 -3.36 -2.96
N ALA A 57 13.86 -4.38 -2.69
CA ALA A 57 15.24 -4.44 -3.15
C ALA A 57 15.33 -4.56 -4.69
N GLU A 58 14.40 -5.28 -5.33
CA GLU A 58 14.32 -5.40 -6.78
C GLU A 58 13.69 -4.17 -7.46
N TYR A 59 12.62 -3.64 -6.86
CA TYR A 59 11.84 -2.51 -7.34
C TYR A 59 11.68 -1.49 -6.22
N ALA A 60 12.58 -0.51 -6.18
CA ALA A 60 12.59 0.50 -5.14
C ALA A 60 11.57 1.63 -5.42
N GLU A 61 10.29 1.26 -5.56
CA GLU A 61 9.19 2.18 -5.84
C GLU A 61 8.26 2.38 -4.63
N ALA A 62 7.35 3.35 -4.75
CA ALA A 62 6.48 3.76 -3.66
C ALA A 62 5.55 2.64 -3.16
N GLY A 63 5.08 1.78 -4.07
CA GLY A 63 4.18 0.67 -3.72
C GLY A 63 4.87 -0.40 -2.89
N GLU A 64 6.10 -0.76 -3.24
CA GLU A 64 6.90 -1.76 -2.55
C GLU A 64 7.29 -1.25 -1.16
N LEU A 65 7.74 0.01 -1.06
CA LEU A 65 8.04 0.63 0.22
C LEU A 65 6.80 0.74 1.12
N PHE A 66 5.63 1.04 0.54
CA PHE A 66 4.36 1.04 1.27
C PHE A 66 4.08 -0.33 1.90
N VAL A 67 4.24 -1.42 1.13
CA VAL A 67 4.03 -2.77 1.66
C VAL A 67 5.01 -3.08 2.80
N VAL A 68 6.30 -2.81 2.61
CA VAL A 68 7.32 -2.99 3.67
C VAL A 68 6.92 -2.25 4.94
N ARG A 69 6.42 -1.02 4.81
CA ARG A 69 5.99 -0.20 5.94
C ARG A 69 4.75 -0.77 6.63
N MET A 70 3.78 -1.26 5.87
CA MET A 70 2.53 -1.83 6.39
C MET A 70 2.69 -3.20 7.08
N LEU A 71 3.83 -3.88 6.87
CA LEU A 71 4.19 -5.11 7.57
C LEU A 71 4.93 -4.87 8.91
N GLN A 72 5.27 -3.62 9.23
CA GLN A 72 5.88 -3.29 10.52
C GLN A 72 4.86 -3.46 11.66
N PRO A 73 5.28 -3.87 12.87
CA PRO A 73 4.38 -4.07 14.01
C PRO A 73 3.48 -2.86 14.32
N ALA A 74 4.01 -1.65 14.13
CA ALA A 74 3.27 -0.39 14.36
C ALA A 74 2.09 -0.18 13.40
N ALA A 75 2.08 -0.82 12.23
CA ALA A 75 1.03 -0.68 11.22
C ALA A 75 0.01 -1.83 11.24
N LYS A 76 0.21 -2.86 12.08
CA LYS A 76 -0.58 -4.10 12.07
C LYS A 76 -2.09 -3.89 12.30
N LEU A 77 -2.48 -2.85 13.04
CA LEU A 77 -3.88 -2.59 13.41
C LEU A 77 -4.50 -1.41 12.67
N ILE A 78 -3.80 -0.84 11.68
CA ILE A 78 -4.27 0.33 10.93
C ILE A 78 -4.80 -0.18 9.59
N ALA A 79 -6.11 -0.05 9.37
CA ALA A 79 -6.70 -0.35 8.07
C ALA A 79 -6.27 0.69 7.04
N VAL A 80 -6.17 0.30 5.77
CA VAL A 80 -5.82 1.20 4.65
C VAL A 80 -6.71 2.45 4.63
N THR A 81 -8.02 2.29 4.86
CA THR A 81 -9.00 3.38 4.84
C THR A 81 -8.86 4.35 6.02
N GLN A 82 -8.07 4.01 7.04
CA GLN A 82 -7.82 4.84 8.22
C GLN A 82 -6.45 5.55 8.17
N LEU A 83 -5.68 5.34 7.11
CA LEU A 83 -4.37 5.96 6.95
C LEU A 83 -4.52 7.47 6.70
N ASP A 84 -3.66 8.25 7.36
CA ASP A 84 -3.37 9.61 6.91
C ASP A 84 -2.50 9.52 5.65
N ILE A 85 -3.16 9.56 4.49
CA ILE A 85 -2.54 9.44 3.17
C ILE A 85 -1.46 10.51 2.94
N ALA A 86 -1.62 11.72 3.47
CA ALA A 86 -0.61 12.77 3.34
C ALA A 86 0.67 12.40 4.11
N SER A 87 0.52 11.89 5.33
CA SER A 87 1.66 11.38 6.12
C SER A 87 2.31 10.16 5.48
N VAL A 88 1.53 9.24 4.90
CA VAL A 88 2.05 8.09 4.15
C VAL A 88 2.88 8.56 2.97
N ARG A 89 2.34 9.40 2.08
CA ARG A 89 3.07 9.94 0.91
C ARG A 89 4.37 10.65 1.32
N LYS A 90 4.33 11.46 2.38
CA LYS A 90 5.52 12.13 2.92
C LYS A 90 6.57 11.13 3.40
N TYR A 91 6.15 10.07 4.08
CA TYR A 91 7.05 9.01 4.51
C TYR A 91 7.69 8.31 3.31
N LEU A 92 6.89 7.90 2.32
CA LEU A 92 7.38 7.21 1.12
C LEU A 92 8.41 8.07 0.37
N ALA A 93 8.06 9.32 0.07
CA ALA A 93 8.96 10.25 -0.64
C ALA A 93 10.28 10.51 0.10
N ALA A 94 10.29 10.45 1.44
CA ALA A 94 11.49 10.66 2.24
C ALA A 94 12.42 9.43 2.32
N HIS A 95 11.92 8.23 2.03
CA HIS A 95 12.64 6.97 2.22
C HIS A 95 12.87 6.18 0.92
N LEU A 96 12.35 6.65 -0.21
CA LEU A 96 12.72 6.12 -1.52
C LEU A 96 14.17 6.50 -1.85
N PRO A 97 14.96 5.58 -2.44
CA PRO A 97 16.28 5.91 -2.94
C PRO A 97 16.18 6.95 -4.06
N ARG A 98 17.19 7.83 -4.12
CA ARG A 98 17.31 8.87 -5.14
C ARG A 98 17.92 8.35 -6.43
#